data_AF-A0A7E6EL46-F1
#
_entry.id   AF-A0A7E6EL46-F1
#
_cell.length_a   1.000
_cell.length_b   1.000
_cell.length_c   1.000
_cell.angle_alpha   90.00
_cell.angle_beta   90.00
_cell.angle_gamma   90.00
#
_symmetry.space_group_name_H-M   'P 1'
#
loop_
_entity.id
_entity.type
_entity.pdbx_description
1 polymer ?
#
loop_
_entity_poly.entity_id
_entity_poly.type
_entity_poly.pdbx_seq_one_letter_code
_entity_poly.pdbx_strand_id
1 'polypeptide(L)'
;MTVVSTNDNNEISFYRYRQWIKTYALTMRAGSKVYNSFMNIGNTSTWKVDKCNGSFCPNFFRHPFLDFWKHLPIDEVKLVVYKNQTAVVNMVFDGRNTSIESWFSREKLKSSPWSDVFSASVNLFSMEGFQFGNS
;
A
#
# COMPACT_ATOMS: atom_id res chain seq x y z
N MET A 1 25.38 24.70 5.53
CA MET A 1 24.02 25.27 5.56
C MET A 1 23.17 24.30 6.37
N THR A 2 22.95 24.63 7.64
CA THR A 2 22.25 23.80 8.63
C THR A 2 20.75 23.94 8.40
N VAL A 3 20.08 22.85 7.98
CA VAL A 3 18.63 22.86 7.86
C VAL A 3 18.03 22.57 9.23
N VAL A 4 17.48 23.63 9.81
CA VAL A 4 16.70 23.64 11.05
C VAL A 4 15.49 22.71 10.87
N SER A 5 15.37 21.71 11.75
CA SER A 5 14.17 20.88 11.84
C SER A 5 13.06 21.70 12.50
N THR A 6 12.17 22.27 11.69
CA THR A 6 10.90 22.80 12.20
C THR A 6 10.01 21.61 12.56
N ASN A 7 9.64 21.54 13.85
CA ASN A 7 8.61 20.64 14.36
C ASN A 7 7.25 21.09 13.79
N ASP A 8 6.89 20.53 12.64
CA ASP A 8 5.57 20.75 12.03
C ASP A 8 4.53 19.90 12.78
N ASN A 9 3.88 20.47 13.80
CA ASN A 9 2.77 19.85 14.53
C ASN A 9 1.42 19.86 13.75
N ASN A 10 1.47 19.79 12.43
CA ASN A 10 0.28 19.59 11.58
C ASN A 10 0.19 18.12 11.18
N GLU A 11 -1.01 17.57 10.97
CA GLU A 11 -1.27 16.16 10.61
C GLU A 11 -0.31 15.56 9.57
N ILE A 12 0.28 16.40 8.71
CA ILE A 12 1.38 16.10 7.76
C ILE A 12 2.58 15.37 8.41
N SER A 13 2.92 15.66 9.67
CA SER A 13 4.04 15.00 10.36
C SER A 13 3.75 13.55 10.76
N PHE A 14 2.48 13.16 10.94
CA PHE A 14 2.10 11.75 11.10
C PHE A 14 2.35 10.93 9.81
N TYR A 15 2.35 11.59 8.65
CA TYR A 15 2.57 10.94 7.36
C TYR A 15 4.03 10.90 6.94
N ARG A 16 4.94 11.57 7.65
CA ARG A 16 6.35 11.70 7.26
C ARG A 16 7.28 11.00 8.25
N TYR A 17 6.96 9.78 8.65
CA TYR A 17 7.92 8.97 9.41
C TYR A 17 8.96 8.39 8.45
N ARG A 18 10.20 8.90 8.50
CA ARG A 18 11.37 8.36 7.77
C ARG A 18 11.24 8.32 6.24
N GLN A 19 10.85 9.43 5.61
CA GLN A 19 10.81 9.61 4.13
C GLN A 19 9.69 8.85 3.37
N TRP A 20 8.79 8.14 4.05
CA TRP A 20 7.67 7.43 3.41
C TRP A 20 6.34 8.11 3.72
N ILE A 21 5.46 8.23 2.73
CA ILE A 21 4.08 8.69 2.90
C ILE A 21 3.16 7.48 2.91
N LYS A 22 2.45 7.26 4.02
CA LYS A 22 1.41 6.23 4.11
C LYS A 22 0.21 6.66 3.27
N THR A 23 -0.13 5.90 2.24
CA THR A 23 -1.26 6.19 1.33
C THR A 23 -2.40 5.17 1.44
N TYR A 24 -2.14 3.99 2.00
CA TYR A 24 -3.14 2.93 2.12
C TYR A 24 -2.84 2.02 3.31
N ALA A 25 -3.87 1.60 4.03
CA ALA A 25 -3.78 0.56 5.04
C ALA A 25 -5.13 -0.14 5.21
N LEU A 26 -5.10 -1.43 5.53
CA LEU A 26 -6.30 -2.19 5.89
C LEU A 26 -5.99 -3.23 6.96
N THR A 27 -6.97 -3.52 7.81
CA THR A 27 -6.91 -4.61 8.78
C THR A 27 -7.53 -5.86 8.18
N MET A 28 -6.90 -7.02 8.41
CA MET A 28 -7.50 -8.30 8.03
C MET A 28 -8.92 -8.42 8.61
N ARG A 29 -9.84 -8.99 7.83
CA ARG A 29 -11.27 -9.13 8.18
C ARG A 29 -12.05 -7.81 8.29
N ALA A 30 -11.52 -6.68 7.80
CA ALA A 30 -12.30 -5.46 7.61
C ALA A 30 -13.56 -5.70 6.75
N GLY A 31 -13.51 -6.71 5.87
CA GLY A 31 -14.62 -7.11 5.00
C GLY A 31 -14.79 -6.18 3.79
N SER A 32 -13.76 -5.40 3.48
CA SER A 32 -13.64 -4.54 2.30
C SER A 32 -12.91 -5.30 1.19
N LYS A 33 -13.34 -5.14 -0.06
CA LYS A 33 -12.62 -5.70 -1.21
C LYS A 33 -11.35 -4.89 -1.43
N VAL A 34 -10.19 -5.49 -1.14
CA VAL A 34 -8.88 -4.81 -1.17
C VAL A 34 -8.66 -4.11 -2.52
N TYR A 35 -8.76 -4.85 -3.63
CA TYR A 35 -8.60 -4.31 -4.97
C TYR A 35 -9.50 -3.09 -5.24
N ASN A 36 -10.83 -3.24 -5.10
CA ASN A 36 -11.77 -2.16 -5.36
C ASN A 36 -11.49 -0.93 -4.49
N SER A 37 -11.23 -1.14 -3.19
CA SER A 37 -10.98 -0.03 -2.28
C SER A 37 -9.66 0.67 -2.58
N PHE A 38 -8.60 -0.05 -2.96
CA PHE A 38 -7.34 0.55 -3.37
C PHE A 38 -7.51 1.38 -4.67
N MET A 39 -8.23 0.80 -5.64
CA MET A 39 -8.49 1.38 -6.97
C MET A 39 -9.60 2.45 -6.99
N ASN A 40 -10.22 2.77 -5.86
CA ASN A 40 -11.34 3.71 -5.77
C ASN A 40 -12.58 3.29 -6.58
N ILE A 41 -12.88 1.99 -6.64
CA ILE A 41 -13.97 1.43 -7.46
C ILE A 41 -15.21 1.15 -6.59
N GLY A 42 -16.35 1.71 -7.00
CA GLY A 42 -17.66 1.46 -6.41
C GLY A 42 -18.01 2.39 -5.24
N ASN A 43 -18.96 1.98 -4.41
CA ASN A 43 -19.48 2.82 -3.33
C ASN A 43 -18.58 2.73 -2.08
N THR A 44 -18.02 3.87 -1.67
CA THR A 44 -17.11 4.02 -0.51
C THR A 44 -17.73 3.52 0.80
N SER A 45 -19.06 3.57 0.96
CA SER A 45 -19.76 3.03 2.13
C SER A 45 -19.55 1.52 2.33
N THR A 46 -19.28 0.78 1.24
CA THR A 46 -19.01 -0.66 1.30
C THR A 46 -17.59 -0.98 1.81
N TRP A 47 -16.71 0.02 1.89
CA TRP A 47 -15.32 -0.15 2.34
C TRP A 47 -15.16 -0.04 3.85
N LYS A 48 -16.26 0.22 4.59
CA LYS A 48 -16.33 0.10 6.06
C LYS A 48 -15.23 0.89 6.78
N VAL A 49 -14.94 2.10 6.29
CA VAL A 49 -13.85 2.97 6.73
C VAL A 49 -13.88 3.22 8.24
N ASP A 50 -15.08 3.44 8.79
CA ASP A 50 -15.27 3.78 10.21
C ASP A 50 -15.43 2.57 11.13
N LYS A 51 -15.40 1.33 10.59
CA LYS A 51 -15.52 0.14 11.43
C LYS A 51 -14.17 -0.17 12.08
N CYS A 52 -14.21 -0.63 13.32
CA CYS A 52 -13.05 -1.15 14.05
C CYS A 52 -13.08 -2.67 14.13
N ASN A 53 -11.91 -3.31 14.23
CA ASN A 53 -11.77 -4.74 14.51
C ASN A 53 -10.94 -4.89 15.79
N GLY A 54 -11.62 -5.06 16.92
CA GLY A 54 -11.00 -5.00 18.24
C GLY A 54 -10.44 -3.60 18.51
N SER A 55 -9.17 -3.52 18.90
CA SER A 55 -8.45 -2.26 19.14
C SER A 55 -7.84 -1.62 17.88
N PHE A 56 -8.00 -2.25 16.71
CA PHE A 56 -7.47 -1.73 15.45
C PHE A 56 -8.52 -0.81 14.78
N CYS A 57 -8.23 0.49 14.77
CA CYS A 57 -9.05 1.54 14.16
C CYS A 57 -8.14 2.60 13.47
N PRO A 58 -8.56 3.19 12.33
CA PRO A 58 -9.63 2.69 11.47
C PRO A 58 -9.22 1.36 10.82
N ASN A 59 -10.18 0.50 10.48
CA ASN A 59 -9.88 -0.75 9.76
C ASN A 59 -9.37 -0.53 8.35
N PHE A 60 -9.50 0.68 7.83
CA PHE A 60 -9.16 1.05 6.48
C PHE A 60 -8.71 2.51 6.44
N PHE A 61 -7.69 2.78 5.66
CA PHE A 61 -7.22 4.12 5.36
C PHE A 61 -6.83 4.16 3.88
N ARG A 62 -7.27 5.21 3.18
CA ARG A 62 -6.90 5.48 1.80
C ARG A 62 -6.73 6.96 1.59
N HIS A 63 -5.56 7.36 1.13
CA HIS A 63 -5.22 8.73 0.83
C HIS A 63 -5.55 9.08 -0.64
N PRO A 64 -6.08 10.28 -0.94
CA PRO A 64 -6.38 10.71 -2.32
C PRO A 64 -5.16 10.73 -3.27
N PHE A 65 -3.93 10.72 -2.74
CA PHE A 65 -2.71 10.62 -3.55
C PHE A 65 -2.69 9.43 -4.49
N LEU A 66 -3.35 8.32 -4.12
CA LEU A 66 -3.49 7.19 -5.03
C LEU A 66 -4.21 7.57 -6.33
N ASP A 67 -5.18 8.48 -6.28
CA ASP A 67 -5.92 8.95 -7.46
C ASP A 67 -5.07 9.88 -8.36
N PHE A 68 -4.02 10.49 -7.78
CA PHE A 68 -3.10 11.38 -8.49
C PHE A 68 -1.78 10.69 -8.87
N TRP A 69 -1.70 9.35 -8.80
CA TRP A 69 -0.46 8.58 -9.00
C TRP A 69 0.42 9.06 -10.17
N LYS A 70 -0.19 9.28 -11.34
CA LYS A 70 0.51 9.71 -12.56
C LYS A 70 1.17 11.10 -12.47
N HIS A 71 0.76 11.91 -11.50
CA HIS A 71 1.26 13.27 -11.27
C HIS A 71 2.23 13.34 -10.10
N LEU A 72 2.49 12.22 -9.41
CA LEU A 72 3.39 12.18 -8.27
C LEU A 72 4.80 11.74 -8.73
N PRO A 73 5.87 12.40 -8.23
CA PRO A 73 7.24 11.95 -8.44
C PRO A 73 7.54 10.77 -7.48
N ILE A 74 7.07 9.57 -7.84
CA ILE A 74 7.22 8.37 -7.01
C ILE A 74 8.53 7.65 -7.36
N ASP A 75 9.49 7.65 -6.43
CA ASP A 75 10.72 6.89 -6.56
C ASP A 75 10.55 5.42 -6.18
N GLU A 76 9.87 5.18 -5.07
CA GLU A 76 9.69 3.83 -4.52
C GLU A 76 8.31 3.65 -3.89
N VAL A 77 7.85 2.41 -3.90
CA VAL A 77 6.60 2.00 -3.24
C VAL A 77 6.91 0.89 -2.24
N LYS A 78 6.34 0.97 -1.05
CA LYS A 78 6.59 0.00 0.03
C LYS A 78 5.31 -0.69 0.45
N LEU A 79 5.35 -2.02 0.50
CA LEU A 79 4.31 -2.86 1.09
C LEU A 79 4.82 -3.45 2.41
N VAL A 80 4.09 -3.23 3.49
CA VAL A 80 4.38 -3.80 4.80
C VAL A 80 3.17 -4.58 5.30
N VAL A 81 3.37 -5.84 5.68
CA VAL A 81 2.35 -6.66 6.36
C VAL A 81 2.74 -6.80 7.82
N TYR A 82 1.78 -6.52 8.70
CA TYR A 82 1.95 -6.64 10.15
C TYR A 82 1.19 -7.87 10.67
N LYS A 83 1.82 -8.58 11.60
CA LYS A 83 1.19 -9.62 12.42
C LYS A 83 1.49 -9.30 13.88
N ASN A 84 0.46 -9.17 14.71
CA ASN A 84 0.61 -8.81 16.13
C ASN A 84 1.50 -7.57 16.32
N GLN A 85 1.24 -6.49 15.56
CA GLN A 85 1.99 -5.23 15.57
C GLN A 85 3.47 -5.33 15.14
N THR A 86 3.93 -6.52 14.73
CA THR A 86 5.28 -6.74 14.22
C THR A 86 5.24 -6.82 12.69
N ALA A 87 6.13 -6.08 12.01
CA ALA A 87 6.28 -6.18 10.56
C ALA A 87 6.86 -7.56 10.20
N VAL A 88 6.10 -8.36 9.46
CA VAL A 88 6.49 -9.71 9.04
C VAL A 88 6.79 -9.82 7.54
N VAL A 89 6.29 -8.86 6.75
CA VAL A 89 6.66 -8.71 5.34
C VAL A 89 7.01 -7.26 5.11
N ASN A 90 8.11 -7.02 4.42
CA ASN A 90 8.53 -5.70 3.96
C ASN A 90 9.09 -5.84 2.55
N MET A 91 8.37 -5.33 1.57
CA MET A 91 8.77 -5.33 0.16
C MET A 91 8.86 -3.89 -0.34
N VAL A 92 9.91 -3.62 -1.12
CA VAL A 92 10.11 -2.33 -1.77
C VAL A 92 10.15 -2.54 -3.27
N PHE A 93 9.43 -1.67 -3.98
CA PHE A 93 9.30 -1.66 -5.43
C PHE A 93 9.83 -0.35 -6.00
N ASP A 94 10.35 -0.39 -7.22
CA ASP A 94 10.64 0.77 -8.05
C ASP A 94 9.30 1.40 -8.49
N GLY A 95 9.03 2.61 -7.99
CA GLY A 95 7.80 3.33 -8.29
C GLY A 95 7.87 4.11 -9.60
N ARG A 96 9.05 4.27 -10.18
CA ARG A 96 9.24 5.13 -11.35
C ARG A 96 8.60 4.53 -12.59
N ASN A 97 7.94 5.40 -13.36
CA ASN A 97 7.26 5.03 -14.60
C ASN A 97 6.24 3.88 -14.40
N THR A 98 5.51 3.90 -13.28
CA THR A 98 4.46 2.93 -12.96
C THR A 98 3.08 3.58 -12.95
N SER A 99 2.04 2.78 -13.09
CA SER A 99 0.67 3.15 -12.74
C SER A 99 0.31 2.62 -11.36
N ILE A 100 -0.85 3.04 -10.84
CA ILE A 100 -1.41 2.49 -9.59
C ILE A 100 -1.56 0.96 -9.62
N GLU A 101 -1.69 0.35 -10.80
CA GLU A 101 -1.81 -1.11 -10.98
C GLU A 101 -0.47 -1.80 -11.24
N SER A 102 0.48 -1.14 -11.92
CA SER A 102 1.69 -1.80 -12.45
C SER A 102 2.90 -1.80 -11.52
N TRP A 103 2.91 -0.96 -10.47
CA TRP A 103 4.02 -0.95 -9.51
C TRP A 103 4.15 -2.26 -8.73
N PHE A 104 3.03 -2.96 -8.52
CA PHE A 104 3.01 -4.26 -7.85
C PHE A 104 3.26 -5.38 -8.88
N SER A 105 4.49 -5.44 -9.36
CA SER A 105 4.97 -6.45 -10.30
C SER A 105 6.35 -6.93 -9.88
N ARG A 106 6.70 -8.16 -10.27
CA ARG A 106 8.01 -8.73 -9.98
C ARG A 106 9.14 -7.90 -10.57
N GLU A 107 8.98 -7.39 -11.78
CA GLU A 107 10.00 -6.58 -12.48
C GLU A 107 10.33 -5.28 -11.73
N LYS A 108 9.37 -4.76 -10.95
CA LYS A 108 9.56 -3.58 -10.12
C LYS A 108 10.07 -3.93 -8.72
N LEU A 109 10.12 -5.19 -8.31
CA LEU A 109 10.55 -5.58 -6.97
C LEU A 109 12.05 -5.33 -6.77
N LYS A 110 12.39 -4.43 -5.83
CA LYS A 110 13.77 -4.12 -5.44
C LYS A 110 14.24 -4.91 -4.23
N SER A 111 13.34 -5.17 -3.28
CA SER A 111 13.66 -5.96 -2.08
C SER A 111 12.44 -6.72 -1.57
N SER A 112 12.72 -7.89 -0.99
CA SER A 112 11.73 -8.82 -0.45
C SER A 112 12.37 -9.63 0.67
N PRO A 113 11.60 -10.10 1.67
CA PRO A 113 12.11 -11.02 2.69
C PRO A 113 12.43 -12.41 2.10
N TRP A 114 11.92 -12.73 0.92
CA TRP A 114 12.14 -13.99 0.21
C TRP A 114 13.16 -13.80 -0.91
N SER A 115 14.21 -14.63 -0.93
CA SER A 115 15.28 -14.59 -1.93
C SER A 115 14.93 -15.32 -3.23
N ASP A 116 14.06 -16.33 -3.15
CA ASP A 116 13.60 -17.15 -4.26
C ASP A 116 12.56 -16.46 -5.14
N VAL A 117 11.94 -15.37 -4.66
CA VAL A 117 10.93 -14.60 -5.41
C VAL A 117 11.45 -14.08 -6.76
N PHE A 118 12.76 -13.91 -6.89
CA PHE A 118 13.42 -13.43 -8.11
C PHE A 118 13.71 -14.55 -9.13
N SER A 119 13.79 -15.81 -8.69
CA SER A 119 14.22 -16.94 -9.54
C SER A 119 13.13 -17.99 -9.74
N ALA A 120 12.15 -18.09 -8.84
CA ALA A 120 11.06 -19.04 -8.94
C ALA A 120 10.11 -18.70 -10.09
N SER A 121 9.57 -19.71 -10.78
CA SER A 121 8.41 -19.52 -11.66
C SER A 121 7.20 -19.12 -10.81
N VAL A 122 6.71 -17.88 -10.96
CA VAL A 122 5.40 -17.49 -10.40
C VAL A 122 4.32 -17.71 -11.45
N ASN A 123 3.23 -18.35 -11.01
CA ASN A 123 2.02 -18.45 -11.82
C ASN A 123 1.36 -17.07 -11.99
N LEU A 124 1.46 -16.19 -10.98
CA LEU A 124 0.95 -14.82 -11.06
C LEU A 124 1.56 -13.90 -9.99
N PHE A 125 1.94 -12.69 -10.37
CA PHE A 125 2.36 -11.61 -9.47
C PHE A 125 1.79 -10.28 -10.00
N SER A 126 0.57 -9.96 -9.60
CA SER A 126 -0.14 -8.75 -10.02
C SER A 126 -1.07 -8.24 -8.93
N MET A 127 -1.45 -6.96 -9.01
CA MET A 127 -2.38 -6.34 -8.07
C MET A 127 -3.78 -6.93 -8.13
N GLU A 128 -4.24 -7.28 -9.33
CA GLU A 128 -5.55 -7.91 -9.55
C GLU A 128 -5.62 -9.32 -8.95
N GLY A 129 -4.46 -9.99 -8.85
CA GLY A 129 -4.39 -11.38 -8.45
C GLY A 129 -5.10 -12.29 -9.46
N PHE A 130 -5.29 -13.55 -9.09
CA PHE A 130 -5.87 -14.55 -9.98
C PHE A 130 -7.39 -14.56 -9.78
N GLN A 131 -8.14 -14.08 -10.76
CA GLN A 131 -9.59 -14.25 -10.77
C GLN A 131 -9.92 -15.57 -11.50
N PHE A 132 -10.37 -16.59 -10.75
CA PHE A 132 -11.06 -17.71 -11.39
C PHE A 132 -12.36 -17.14 -11.98
N GLY A 133 -12.47 -17.12 -13.31
CA GLY A 133 -13.68 -16.68 -13.99
C GLY A 133 -14.86 -17.53 -13.56
N ASN A 134 -15.89 -16.91 -12.98
CA ASN A 134 -17.24 -17.47 -13.02
C ASN A 134 -17.86 -16.99 -14.33
N SER A 135 -17.80 -17.85 -15.34
CA SER A 135 -18.66 -17.79 -16.53
C SER A 135 -20.13 -17.83 -16.15
#